data_AF-A0A7C2HNY5-F1
#
_entry.id   AF-A0A7C2HNY5-F1
#
_cell.length_a   1.000
_cell.length_b   1.000
_cell.length_c   1.000
_cell.angle_alpha   90.00
_cell.angle_beta   90.00
_cell.angle_gamma   90.00
#
_symmetry.space_group_name_H-M   'P 1'
#
loop_
_entity.id
_entity.type
_entity.pdbx_description
1 polymer ?
#
loop_
_entity_poly.entity_id
_entity_poly.type
_entity_poly.pdbx_seq_one_letter_code
_entity_poly.pdbx_strand_id
1 'polypeptide(L)'
;MQKLAPQTWLRLMLLAWAVFTTQAQAQILKVLPQYLDAQGRAALSPSLFDRDAYQAELRRNPSLRNTMRFQILWKPVAPDQGPLRLQLELRGWSTAGSPRELTLQQAVPAGSTRRRWTSIRLTPDQYRQLGDVTAWRVSLWSGPALLAEQKSFLWTDRTPR
;
A
#
# COMPACT_ATOMS: atom_id res chain seq x y z
N MET A 1 50.03 14.82 -36.98
CA MET A 1 49.58 15.26 -35.63
C MET A 1 48.59 16.41 -35.80
N GLN A 2 47.29 16.13 -35.77
CA GLN A 2 46.23 17.10 -36.05
C GLN A 2 45.76 17.72 -34.72
N LYS A 3 46.01 19.01 -34.50
CA LYS A 3 45.62 19.71 -33.27
C LYS A 3 44.11 19.96 -33.31
N LEU A 4 43.36 19.26 -32.46
CA LEU A 4 41.93 19.54 -32.22
C LEU A 4 41.78 20.95 -31.64
N ALA A 5 40.94 21.77 -32.28
CA ALA A 5 40.68 23.15 -31.88
C ALA A 5 40.01 23.19 -30.48
N PRO A 6 40.29 24.20 -29.63
CA PRO A 6 39.71 24.31 -28.28
C PRO A 6 38.17 24.40 -28.27
N GLN A 7 37.58 24.68 -29.43
CA GLN A 7 36.14 24.82 -29.66
C GLN A 7 35.40 23.47 -29.73
N THR A 8 36.11 22.36 -30.01
CA THR A 8 35.50 21.01 -30.00
C THR A 8 35.34 20.46 -28.58
N TRP A 9 36.15 20.92 -27.63
CA TRP A 9 36.06 20.51 -26.22
C TRP A 9 34.85 21.11 -25.51
N LEU A 10 34.46 22.36 -25.84
CA LEU A 10 33.26 22.99 -25.28
C LEU A 10 31.96 22.32 -25.74
N ARG A 11 31.92 21.82 -26.98
CA ARG A 11 30.76 21.10 -27.54
C ARG A 11 30.61 19.69 -26.96
N LEU A 12 31.71 19.03 -26.61
CA LEU A 12 31.69 17.74 -25.93
C LEU A 12 31.30 17.85 -24.45
N MET A 13 31.65 18.95 -23.76
CA MET A 13 31.20 19.19 -22.37
C MET A 13 29.71 19.54 -22.25
N LEU A 14 29.10 20.15 -23.28
CA LEU A 14 27.67 20.48 -23.28
C LEU A 14 26.75 19.26 -23.51
N LEU A 15 27.26 18.14 -24.01
CA LEU A 15 26.50 16.88 -24.14
C LEU A 15 26.49 16.01 -22.87
N ALA A 16 27.29 16.35 -21.86
CA ALA A 16 27.38 15.57 -20.63
C ALA A 16 26.37 15.98 -19.53
N TRP A 17 25.53 16.99 -19.78
CA TRP A 17 24.38 17.29 -18.93
C TRP A 17 23.18 16.46 -19.35
N ALA A 18 23.32 15.13 -19.23
CA ALA A 18 22.16 14.26 -19.23
C ALA A 18 21.33 14.63 -18.00
N VAL A 19 20.26 15.40 -18.22
CA VAL A 19 19.26 15.68 -17.19
C VAL A 19 18.63 14.35 -16.84
N PHE A 20 19.04 13.76 -15.72
CA PHE A 20 18.32 12.65 -15.12
C PHE A 20 16.95 13.18 -14.68
N THR A 21 15.96 13.07 -15.56
CA THR A 21 14.58 13.28 -15.17
C THR A 21 14.17 12.09 -14.30
N THR A 22 14.22 12.26 -12.98
CA THR A 22 13.56 11.32 -12.07
C THR A 22 12.07 11.45 -12.31
N GLN A 23 11.53 10.59 -13.17
CA GLN A 23 10.09 10.51 -13.37
C GLN A 23 9.46 10.19 -12.02
N ALA A 24 8.60 11.07 -11.53
CA ALA A 24 7.87 10.82 -10.30
C ALA A 24 7.10 9.50 -10.48
N GLN A 25 7.28 8.57 -9.56
CA GLN A 25 6.61 7.27 -9.57
C GLN A 25 5.54 7.25 -8.49
N ALA A 26 4.46 6.50 -8.75
CA ALA A 26 3.39 6.35 -7.78
C ALA A 26 3.92 5.43 -6.68
N GLN A 27 3.46 5.64 -5.45
CA GLN A 27 4.02 4.94 -4.31
C GLN A 27 2.94 4.60 -3.32
N ILE A 28 3.01 3.38 -2.78
CA ILE A 28 2.42 3.04 -1.49
C ILE A 28 3.55 3.20 -0.48
N LEU A 29 3.45 4.23 0.37
CA LEU A 29 4.51 4.58 1.32
C LEU A 29 4.37 3.82 2.64
N LYS A 30 3.13 3.52 3.03
CA LYS A 30 2.85 2.83 4.30
C LYS A 30 1.52 2.09 4.23
N VAL A 31 1.50 0.90 4.81
CA VAL A 31 0.29 0.14 5.06
C VAL A 31 0.26 -0.21 6.54
N LEU A 32 -0.84 0.12 7.21
CA LEU A 32 -1.05 -0.10 8.63
C LEU A 32 -2.30 -0.96 8.84
N PRO A 33 -2.13 -2.28 8.99
CA PRO A 33 -3.20 -3.17 9.45
C PRO A 33 -3.52 -2.86 10.91
N GLN A 34 -4.80 -2.70 11.24
CA GLN A 34 -5.27 -2.38 12.60
C GLN A 34 -6.51 -3.20 12.93
N TYR A 35 -6.50 -3.89 14.06
CA TYR A 35 -7.70 -4.49 14.62
C TYR A 35 -8.63 -3.42 15.18
N LEU A 36 -9.93 -3.65 15.03
CA LEU A 36 -10.97 -2.82 15.59
C LEU A 36 -11.82 -3.63 16.55
N ASP A 37 -12.16 -3.04 17.69
CA ASP A 37 -13.10 -3.64 18.64
C ASP A 37 -14.56 -3.54 18.18
N ALA A 38 -15.48 -4.01 19.03
CA ALA A 38 -16.92 -3.96 18.78
C ALA A 38 -17.44 -2.54 18.53
N GLN A 39 -16.81 -1.53 19.13
CA GLN A 39 -17.13 -0.11 18.96
C GLN A 39 -16.41 0.52 17.75
N GLY A 40 -15.61 -0.25 17.01
CA GLY A 40 -14.85 0.24 15.86
C GLY A 40 -13.59 1.02 16.22
N ARG A 41 -13.11 0.93 17.46
CA ARG A 41 -11.92 1.64 17.96
C ARG A 41 -10.65 0.88 17.61
N ALA A 42 -9.65 1.61 17.11
CA ALA A 42 -8.28 1.12 16.94
C ALA A 42 -7.34 1.57 18.07
N ALA A 43 -7.80 2.48 18.93
CA ALA A 43 -7.10 3.06 20.06
C ALA A 43 -8.13 3.54 21.08
N LEU A 44 -7.75 3.62 22.34
CA LEU A 44 -8.60 4.16 23.42
C LEU A 44 -8.50 5.69 23.52
N SER A 45 -7.47 6.28 22.94
CA SER A 45 -7.26 7.73 22.87
C SER A 45 -6.56 8.12 21.55
N PRO A 46 -6.42 9.43 21.25
CA PRO A 46 -5.64 9.91 20.11
C PRO A 46 -4.12 9.67 20.21
N SER A 47 -3.60 9.19 21.33
CA SER A 47 -2.17 8.95 21.55
C SER A 47 -1.64 7.80 20.70
N LEU A 48 -0.47 7.98 20.10
CA LEU A 48 0.23 6.91 19.38
C LEU A 48 0.67 5.77 20.31
N PHE A 49 1.08 6.11 21.53
CA PHE A 49 1.46 5.13 22.54
C PHE A 49 0.27 4.25 22.93
N ASP A 50 -0.87 4.88 23.24
CA ASP A 50 -2.09 4.16 23.63
C ASP A 50 -2.62 3.30 22.50
N ARG A 51 -2.52 3.77 21.25
CA ARG A 51 -2.87 2.96 20.08
C ARG A 51 -2.02 1.70 20.00
N ASP A 52 -0.71 1.83 20.14
CA ASP A 52 0.18 0.68 19.96
C ASP A 52 0.02 -0.33 21.11
N ALA A 53 -0.19 0.14 22.34
CA ALA A 53 -0.57 -0.68 23.48
C ALA A 53 -1.91 -1.40 23.26
N TYR A 54 -2.94 -0.68 22.80
CA TYR A 54 -4.25 -1.26 22.55
C TYR A 54 -4.25 -2.26 21.39
N GLN A 55 -3.46 -2.02 20.34
CA GLN A 55 -3.27 -3.00 19.26
C GLN A 55 -2.54 -4.26 19.74
N ALA A 56 -1.63 -4.15 20.70
CA ALA A 56 -1.02 -5.31 21.34
C ALA A 56 -2.04 -6.11 22.17
N GLU A 57 -2.92 -5.41 22.88
CA GLU A 57 -4.03 -6.02 23.64
C GLU A 57 -5.00 -6.78 22.71
N LEU A 58 -5.47 -6.14 21.63
CA LEU A 58 -6.31 -6.80 20.63
C LEU A 58 -5.59 -8.00 19.99
N ARG A 59 -4.28 -7.93 19.76
CA ARG A 59 -3.49 -9.07 19.25
C ARG A 59 -3.45 -10.25 20.23
N ARG A 60 -3.39 -10.01 21.54
CA ARG A 60 -3.38 -11.08 22.54
C ARG A 60 -4.78 -11.65 22.82
N ASN A 61 -5.82 -10.86 22.56
CA ASN A 61 -7.20 -11.22 22.90
C ASN A 61 -8.12 -11.18 21.65
N PRO A 62 -8.12 -12.25 20.81
CA PRO A 62 -8.93 -12.32 19.60
C PRO A 62 -10.43 -12.09 19.82
N SER A 63 -10.96 -12.46 21.00
CA SER A 63 -12.37 -12.24 21.37
C SER A 63 -12.78 -10.76 21.43
N LEU A 64 -11.81 -9.86 21.60
CA LEU A 64 -12.04 -8.41 21.59
C LEU A 64 -12.08 -7.82 20.18
N ARG A 65 -11.67 -8.59 19.15
CA ARG A 65 -11.61 -8.13 17.76
C ARG A 65 -12.95 -8.33 17.09
N ASN A 66 -13.49 -7.26 16.52
CA ASN A 66 -14.70 -7.32 15.71
C ASN A 66 -14.37 -7.33 14.21
N THR A 67 -13.37 -6.56 13.78
CA THR A 67 -12.93 -6.50 12.39
C THR A 67 -11.51 -5.93 12.27
N MET A 68 -11.04 -5.73 11.04
CA MET A 68 -9.77 -5.10 10.71
C MET A 68 -9.97 -3.93 9.74
N ARG A 69 -9.11 -2.92 9.84
CA ARG A 69 -8.95 -1.87 8.81
C ARG A 69 -7.49 -1.76 8.39
N PHE A 70 -7.30 -1.31 7.16
CA PHE A 70 -6.00 -1.01 6.58
C PHE A 70 -5.94 0.48 6.30
N GLN A 71 -5.06 1.17 7.02
CA GLN A 71 -4.73 2.56 6.74
C GLN A 71 -3.56 2.60 5.76
N ILE A 72 -3.80 3.15 4.58
CA ILE A 72 -2.86 3.12 3.45
C ILE A 72 -2.44 4.55 3.16
N LEU A 73 -1.15 4.85 3.33
CA LEU A 73 -0.54 6.09 2.89
C LEU A 73 0.04 5.87 1.50
N TRP A 74 -0.46 6.62 0.53
CA TRP A 74 -0.04 6.49 -0.86
C TRP A 74 0.15 7.87 -1.49
N LYS A 75 0.88 7.90 -2.61
CA LYS A 75 1.15 9.08 -3.42
C LYS A 75 0.93 8.74 -4.89
N PRO A 76 -0.03 9.38 -5.58
CA PRO A 76 -0.21 9.27 -7.03
C PRO A 76 0.93 9.93 -7.83
N VAL A 77 0.96 9.66 -9.14
CA VAL A 77 1.77 10.40 -10.11
C VAL A 77 0.93 11.40 -10.88
N ALA A 78 1.52 12.56 -11.16
CA ALA A 78 0.92 13.53 -12.07
C ALA A 78 1.44 13.34 -13.50
N PRO A 79 0.59 13.56 -14.51
CA PRO A 79 -0.87 13.58 -14.47
C PRO A 79 -1.37 12.18 -14.82
N ASP A 80 -1.56 11.28 -13.85
CA ASP A 80 -2.37 10.09 -14.13
C ASP A 80 -3.81 10.57 -14.42
N GLN A 81 -4.19 10.51 -15.71
CA GLN A 81 -5.47 10.95 -16.25
C GLN A 81 -6.60 9.91 -16.05
N GLY A 82 -6.26 8.72 -15.55
CA GLY A 82 -7.19 7.59 -15.40
C GLY A 82 -7.79 7.47 -13.99
N PRO A 83 -8.95 6.81 -13.84
CA PRO A 83 -9.50 6.50 -12.53
C PRO A 83 -8.54 5.60 -11.75
N LEU A 84 -8.13 6.06 -10.57
CA LEU A 84 -7.25 5.31 -9.69
C LEU A 84 -8.06 4.39 -8.76
N ARG A 85 -7.53 3.21 -8.47
CA ARG A 85 -8.07 2.31 -7.44
C ARG A 85 -6.97 1.77 -6.54
N LEU A 86 -7.26 1.68 -5.26
CA LEU A 86 -6.53 0.83 -4.33
C LEU A 86 -7.20 -0.54 -4.30
N GLN A 87 -6.42 -1.59 -4.41
CA GLN A 87 -6.84 -2.97 -4.23
C GLN A 87 -6.13 -3.54 -3.01
N LEU A 88 -6.90 -4.09 -2.07
CA LEU A 88 -6.42 -4.82 -0.90
C LEU A 88 -6.74 -6.30 -1.10
N GLU A 89 -5.72 -7.12 -1.21
CA GLU A 89 -5.83 -8.57 -1.23
C GLU A 89 -5.33 -9.13 0.09
N LEU A 90 -6.09 -10.07 0.64
CA LEU A 90 -5.85 -10.65 1.94
C LEU A 90 -5.82 -12.16 1.82
N ARG A 91 -4.94 -12.79 2.58
CA ARG A 91 -4.94 -14.21 2.88
C ARG A 91 -5.18 -14.38 4.37
N GLY A 92 -6.03 -15.31 4.73
CA GLY A 92 -6.32 -15.64 6.12
C GLY A 92 -6.52 -17.12 6.34
N TRP A 93 -6.64 -17.48 7.61
CA TRP A 93 -6.95 -18.83 8.05
C TRP A 93 -8.31 -18.83 8.74
N SER A 94 -9.30 -19.44 8.11
CA SER A 94 -10.66 -19.49 8.67
C SER A 94 -10.71 -20.32 9.95
N THR A 95 -11.73 -20.05 10.77
CA THR A 95 -12.02 -20.85 11.98
C THR A 95 -12.32 -22.32 11.66
N ALA A 96 -12.78 -22.61 10.43
CA ALA A 96 -12.97 -23.97 9.91
C ALA A 96 -11.65 -24.65 9.47
N GLY A 97 -10.48 -24.04 9.68
CA GLY A 97 -9.19 -24.66 9.41
C GLY A 97 -8.77 -24.67 7.94
N SER A 98 -9.26 -23.74 7.13
CA SER A 98 -8.94 -23.66 5.68
C SER A 98 -8.42 -22.28 5.27
N PRO A 99 -7.46 -22.21 4.31
CA PRO A 99 -7.03 -20.94 3.72
C PRO A 99 -8.20 -20.20 3.07
N ARG A 100 -8.25 -18.89 3.27
CA ARG A 100 -9.24 -18.00 2.64
C ARG A 100 -8.55 -16.80 2.02
N GLU A 101 -9.12 -16.32 0.93
CA GLU A 101 -8.67 -15.10 0.25
C GLU A 101 -9.82 -14.10 0.15
N LEU A 102 -9.50 -12.81 0.26
CA LEU A 102 -10.47 -11.73 0.10
C LEU A 102 -9.82 -10.58 -0.65
N THR A 103 -10.52 -10.06 -1.66
CA THR A 103 -10.09 -8.89 -2.42
C THR A 103 -11.12 -7.77 -2.25
N LEU A 104 -10.65 -6.61 -1.80
CA LEU A 104 -11.43 -5.38 -1.68
C LEU A 104 -10.83 -4.34 -2.62
N GLN A 105 -11.68 -3.59 -3.32
CA GLN A 105 -11.27 -2.51 -4.20
C GLN A 105 -11.95 -1.21 -3.77
N GLN A 106 -11.21 -0.11 -3.82
CA GLN A 106 -11.71 1.21 -3.51
C GLN A 106 -11.20 2.21 -4.54
N ALA A 107 -12.13 2.88 -5.24
CA ALA A 107 -11.81 4.00 -6.10
C ALA A 107 -11.22 5.14 -5.25
N VAL A 108 -10.17 5.78 -5.76
CA VAL A 108 -9.50 6.89 -5.09
C VAL A 108 -9.31 8.09 -6.04
N PRO A 109 -9.28 9.33 -5.53
CA PRO A 109 -9.17 10.51 -6.39
C PRO A 109 -7.87 10.54 -7.19
N ALA A 110 -7.99 10.81 -8.49
CA ALA A 110 -6.86 11.12 -9.39
C ALA A 110 -6.50 12.62 -9.35
N GLY A 111 -5.45 13.02 -10.08
CA GLY A 111 -5.19 14.44 -10.40
C GLY A 111 -4.51 15.28 -9.31
N SER A 112 -3.90 14.66 -8.31
CA SER A 112 -3.09 15.35 -7.29
C SER A 112 -1.73 14.68 -7.18
N THR A 113 -0.71 15.35 -6.61
CA THR A 113 0.60 14.75 -6.27
C THR A 113 0.81 14.62 -4.76
N ARG A 114 -0.18 15.04 -3.95
CA ARG A 114 -0.09 15.01 -2.49
C ARG A 114 -0.24 13.59 -1.98
N ARG A 115 0.44 13.30 -0.87
CA ARG A 115 0.24 12.06 -0.10
C ARG A 115 -1.18 12.04 0.47
N ARG A 116 -1.81 10.87 0.46
CA ARG A 116 -3.18 10.67 0.95
C ARG A 116 -3.24 9.43 1.83
N TRP A 117 -4.03 9.53 2.89
CA TRP A 117 -4.46 8.37 3.66
C TRP A 117 -5.79 7.86 3.11
N THR A 118 -5.90 6.56 2.95
CA THR A 118 -7.15 5.87 2.60
C THR A 118 -7.35 4.70 3.55
N SER A 119 -8.57 4.58 4.08
CA SER A 119 -8.96 3.47 4.97
C SER A 119 -9.79 2.47 4.18
N ILE A 120 -9.31 1.22 4.07
CA ILE A 120 -10.11 0.09 3.59
C ILE A 120 -10.46 -0.76 4.81
N ARG A 121 -11.76 -0.97 5.07
CA ARG A 121 -12.25 -1.70 6.24
C ARG A 121 -12.98 -2.96 5.79
N LEU A 122 -12.71 -4.07 6.46
CA LEU A 122 -13.48 -5.29 6.29
C LEU A 122 -14.80 -5.14 7.06
N THR A 123 -15.89 -5.66 6.52
CA THR A 123 -17.09 -5.87 7.33
C THR A 123 -16.80 -6.94 8.40
N PRO A 124 -17.52 -6.95 9.55
CA PRO A 124 -17.37 -8.00 10.55
C PRO A 124 -17.56 -9.42 9.98
N ASP A 125 -18.45 -9.56 8.99
CA ASP A 125 -18.69 -10.85 8.31
C ASP A 125 -17.53 -11.27 7.42
N GLN A 126 -16.98 -10.33 6.62
CA GLN A 126 -15.78 -10.56 5.83
C GLN A 126 -14.61 -10.98 6.71
N TYR A 127 -14.41 -10.29 7.85
CA TYR A 127 -13.36 -10.63 8.80
C TYR A 127 -13.57 -12.01 9.43
N ARG A 128 -14.78 -12.34 9.88
CA ARG A 128 -15.09 -13.69 10.43
C ARG A 128 -14.88 -14.81 9.41
N GLN A 129 -15.31 -14.61 8.17
CA GLN A 129 -15.15 -15.60 7.11
C GLN A 129 -13.68 -15.80 6.73
N LEU A 130 -12.91 -14.72 6.65
CA LEU A 130 -11.47 -14.75 6.36
C LEU A 130 -10.67 -15.39 7.51
N GLY A 131 -11.09 -15.15 8.75
CA GLY A 131 -10.41 -15.56 9.97
C GLY A 131 -9.16 -14.71 10.25
N ASP A 132 -8.14 -15.31 10.87
CA ASP A 132 -6.91 -14.60 11.18
C ASP A 132 -6.16 -14.25 9.87
N VAL A 133 -5.95 -12.95 9.64
CA VAL A 133 -5.22 -12.45 8.47
C VAL A 133 -3.74 -12.81 8.60
N THR A 134 -3.23 -13.62 7.68
CA THR A 134 -1.85 -14.13 7.68
C THR A 134 -0.95 -13.38 6.70
N ALA A 135 -1.51 -12.89 5.58
CA ALA A 135 -0.79 -12.08 4.61
C ALA A 135 -1.70 -11.04 3.96
N TRP A 136 -1.10 -9.95 3.48
CA TRP A 136 -1.81 -8.91 2.75
C TRP A 136 -0.96 -8.33 1.63
N ARG A 137 -1.63 -7.79 0.61
CA ARG A 137 -1.05 -7.02 -0.49
C ARG A 137 -1.95 -5.84 -0.79
N VAL A 138 -1.34 -4.66 -0.89
CA VAL A 138 -2.00 -3.45 -1.34
C VAL A 138 -1.37 -3.04 -2.66
N SER A 139 -2.21 -2.78 -3.66
CA SER A 139 -1.78 -2.33 -4.98
C SER A 139 -2.57 -1.09 -5.41
N LEU A 140 -1.89 -0.15 -6.06
CA LEU A 140 -2.45 1.04 -6.66
C LEU A 140 -2.48 0.85 -8.17
N TRP A 141 -3.65 1.05 -8.78
CA TRP A 141 -3.86 0.82 -10.21
C TRP A 141 -4.42 2.06 -10.91
N SER A 142 -4.09 2.21 -12.19
CA SER A 142 -4.77 3.10 -13.15
C SER A 142 -5.28 2.23 -14.30
N GLY A 143 -6.59 1.99 -14.35
CA GLY A 143 -7.17 1.00 -15.26
C GLY A 143 -6.52 -0.39 -15.09
N PRO A 144 -5.90 -0.97 -16.14
CA PRO A 144 -5.17 -2.23 -16.04
C PRO A 144 -3.71 -2.08 -15.55
N ALA A 145 -3.17 -0.86 -15.48
CA ALA A 145 -1.78 -0.63 -15.14
C ALA A 145 -1.56 -0.65 -13.62
N LEU A 146 -0.66 -1.52 -13.16
CA LEU A 146 -0.17 -1.52 -11.78
C LEU A 146 0.85 -0.40 -11.60
N LEU A 147 0.55 0.56 -10.74
CA LEU A 147 1.40 1.73 -10.51
C LEU A 147 2.33 1.58 -9.31
N ALA A 148 1.85 0.92 -8.24
CA ALA A 148 2.62 0.68 -7.03
C ALA A 148 2.06 -0.52 -6.26
N GLU A 149 2.91 -1.20 -5.50
CA GLU A 149 2.54 -2.31 -4.64
C GLU A 149 3.31 -2.24 -3.32
N GLN A 150 2.66 -2.67 -2.24
CA GLN A 150 3.32 -3.06 -1.00
C GLN A 150 2.65 -4.31 -0.45
N LYS A 151 3.42 -5.22 0.13
CA LYS A 151 2.91 -6.48 0.68
C LYS A 151 3.53 -6.83 2.02
N SER A 152 2.82 -7.66 2.78
CA SER A 152 3.36 -8.27 4.00
C SER A 152 4.48 -9.25 3.68
N PHE A 153 5.36 -9.50 4.64
CA PHE A 153 6.46 -10.47 4.51
C PHE A 153 6.00 -11.87 4.08
N LEU A 154 4.86 -12.35 4.60
CA LEU A 154 4.33 -13.69 4.30
C LEU A 154 3.59 -13.77 2.95
N TRP A 155 3.55 -12.68 2.18
CA TRP A 155 2.96 -12.71 0.85
C TRP A 155 3.93 -13.33 -0.15
N THR A 156 3.66 -14.57 -0.52
CA THR A 156 4.35 -15.26 -1.61
C THR A 156 3.62 -15.05 -2.92
N ASP A 157 4.35 -14.59 -3.94
CA ASP A 157 3.87 -14.61 -5.30
C ASP A 157 3.82 -16.08 -5.74
N ARG A 158 2.63 -16.60 -6.03
CA ARG A 158 2.51 -17.98 -6.55
C ARG A 158 3.15 -17.99 -7.92
N THR A 159 4.42 -18.36 -7.98
CA THR A 159 5.02 -18.79 -9.24
C THR A 159 4.47 -20.20 -9.47
N PRO A 160 3.75 -20.48 -10.57
CA PRO A 160 3.46 -21.85 -10.92
C PRO A 160 4.80 -22.58 -11.09
N ARG A 161 5.00 -23.67 -10.35
CA ARG A 161 6.02 -24.66 -10.71
C ARG A 161 5.43 -25.61 -11.72
#